data_AF-A0A452QSI6-F1
#
_entry.id   AF-A0A452QSI6-F1
#
_cell.length_a   1.000
_cell.length_b   1.000
_cell.length_c   1.000
_cell.angle_alpha   90.00
_cell.angle_beta   90.00
_cell.angle_gamma   90.00
#
_symmetry.space_group_name_H-M   'P 1'
#
loop_
_entity.id
_entity.type
_entity.pdbx_description
1 polymer ?
#
loop_
_entity_poly.entity_id
_entity_poly.type
_entity_poly.pdbx_seq_one_letter_code
_entity_poly.pdbx_strand_id
1 'polypeptide(L)'
;MVQVAGKVQEVLKEPEGGLVVLSGGGNSGRMAFLMSVSFNQLMKGLGQKPLYTYLIAGGDWSVVASREGTEDSALHGIEELKKVAAGKKRVIVIGISVGLSAPFVAGQMDYCMDNPAIFLPVLVGFNPVNMARNDPIEDWSSTFRQIAERMQKLQEKQEAFVLNPAIGPEGLSGSSRMKGGSATKILLETLLLAAHKTVDRGIAASQRCLLEILRTFERAHKVTYSQSPKIAALMKQASTSLEKKGRVYLVGWQTLGIIAIMDGVECIHTFGADFRDVRGFLIGDHSDMFSQKAELINQGPQCSFSQEDFLTSILPSLTEIDTVVFIFTLDDNLMEVQTLVEQVKEKTANIQALAHSTVGQILPTPLKKLFPSIISIMWPLLFFEYEGNFIQKFQHELSTKWVLNTVSTGAHVLLGKILQNYMLDLRIRNSKLFWRALAMLQRFSGQPKARCIETLLQVIHFPQPLSDGIRAAPISLHVQVAHEKEQVIPIALLSLLSRRSIPEAQAQLAAAPSVCDAVRSALTGPGRKRVADPLETLEPAVL
;
A
#
# COMPACT_ATOMS: atom_id res chain seq x y z
N MET A 1 -22.15 2.85 2.35
CA MET A 1 -21.85 1.60 3.09
C MET A 1 -23.07 0.70 3.22
N VAL A 2 -24.15 1.11 3.91
CA VAL A 2 -25.36 0.27 4.10
C VAL A 2 -25.91 -0.27 2.77
N GLN A 3 -26.08 0.59 1.76
CA GLN A 3 -26.57 0.17 0.44
C GLN A 3 -25.66 -0.87 -0.22
N VAL A 4 -24.34 -0.67 -0.17
CA VAL A 4 -23.37 -1.62 -0.73
C VAL A 4 -23.39 -2.96 0.02
N ALA A 5 -23.46 -2.94 1.35
CA ALA A 5 -23.63 -4.16 2.14
C ALA A 5 -24.93 -4.90 1.75
N GLY A 6 -26.00 -4.16 1.50
CA GLY A 6 -27.28 -4.66 0.96
C GLY A 6 -27.16 -5.32 -0.41
N LYS A 7 -26.22 -4.89 -1.26
CA LYS A 7 -25.93 -5.56 -2.54
C LYS A 7 -25.02 -6.76 -2.37
N VAL A 8 -24.02 -6.68 -1.50
CA VAL A 8 -23.15 -7.82 -1.20
C VAL A 8 -23.94 -9.00 -0.65
N GLN A 9 -24.90 -8.78 0.26
CA GLN A 9 -25.75 -9.87 0.77
C GLN A 9 -26.60 -10.56 -0.32
N GLU A 10 -26.98 -9.87 -1.41
CA GLU A 10 -27.73 -10.48 -2.53
C GLU A 10 -26.85 -11.56 -3.19
N VAL A 11 -25.57 -11.24 -3.41
CA VAL A 11 -24.57 -12.18 -3.96
C VAL A 11 -24.28 -13.32 -2.98
N LEU A 12 -24.15 -13.03 -1.69
CA LEU A 12 -23.87 -14.05 -0.67
C LEU A 12 -25.02 -15.06 -0.52
N LYS A 13 -26.28 -14.65 -0.75
CA LYS A 13 -27.45 -15.54 -0.73
C LYS A 13 -27.58 -16.42 -1.97
N GLU A 14 -26.93 -16.05 -3.07
CA GLU A 14 -26.94 -16.78 -4.35
C GLU A 14 -25.52 -17.24 -4.74
N PRO A 15 -24.93 -18.20 -4.00
CA PRO A 15 -23.55 -18.65 -4.23
C PRO A 15 -23.35 -19.31 -5.61
N GLU A 16 -24.42 -19.82 -6.22
CA GLU A 16 -24.39 -20.44 -7.54
C GLU A 16 -24.49 -19.38 -8.65
N GLY A 17 -23.31 -18.83 -9.01
CA GLY A 17 -23.17 -17.79 -10.03
C GLY A 17 -22.84 -16.41 -9.47
N GLY A 18 -22.83 -16.25 -8.14
CA GLY A 18 -22.35 -15.07 -7.43
C GLY A 18 -20.82 -14.98 -7.37
N LEU A 19 -20.30 -13.75 -7.35
CA LEU A 19 -18.89 -13.45 -7.09
C LEU A 19 -18.71 -12.02 -6.55
N VAL A 20 -17.83 -11.83 -5.56
CA VAL A 20 -17.36 -10.51 -5.12
C VAL A 20 -15.88 -10.38 -5.51
N VAL A 21 -15.59 -9.47 -6.43
CA VAL A 21 -14.25 -9.15 -6.90
C VAL A 21 -13.77 -7.88 -6.21
N LEU A 22 -12.61 -7.90 -5.57
CA LEU A 22 -11.92 -6.70 -5.11
C LEU A 22 -10.73 -6.42 -6.03
N SER A 23 -10.50 -5.16 -6.43
CA SER A 23 -9.42 -4.85 -7.38
C SER A 23 -8.67 -3.57 -7.06
N GLY A 24 -7.38 -3.52 -7.41
CA GLY A 24 -6.58 -2.30 -7.29
C GLY A 24 -5.12 -2.47 -7.75
N GLY A 25 -4.40 -1.36 -7.84
CA GLY A 25 -2.95 -1.32 -8.07
C GLY A 25 -2.15 -1.15 -6.77
N GLY A 26 -0.91 -1.66 -6.74
CA GLY A 26 0.00 -1.55 -5.59
C GLY A 26 -0.64 -1.95 -4.25
N ASN A 27 -0.46 -1.13 -3.20
CA ASN A 27 -1.09 -1.37 -1.90
C ASN A 27 -2.63 -1.54 -1.96
N SER A 28 -3.33 -0.90 -2.91
CA SER A 28 -4.78 -1.09 -3.05
C SER A 28 -5.13 -2.50 -3.54
N GLY A 29 -4.34 -3.04 -4.47
CA GLY A 29 -4.46 -4.43 -4.90
C GLY A 29 -4.08 -5.43 -3.81
N ARG A 30 -3.05 -5.12 -3.00
CA ARG A 30 -2.69 -5.95 -1.84
C ARG A 30 -3.74 -5.91 -0.73
N MET A 31 -4.45 -4.80 -0.58
CA MET A 31 -5.64 -4.74 0.27
C MET A 31 -6.77 -5.61 -0.28
N ALA A 32 -7.03 -5.57 -1.60
CA ALA A 32 -7.98 -6.48 -2.24
C ALA A 32 -7.64 -7.96 -1.99
N PHE A 33 -6.36 -8.32 -2.13
CA PHE A 33 -5.83 -9.64 -1.77
C PHE A 33 -6.15 -10.00 -0.31
N LEU A 34 -5.72 -9.17 0.65
CA LEU A 34 -5.98 -9.41 2.08
C LEU A 34 -7.47 -9.57 2.40
N MET A 35 -8.33 -8.71 1.83
CA MET A 35 -9.79 -8.82 2.03
C MET A 35 -10.33 -10.14 1.49
N SER A 36 -9.91 -10.54 0.29
CA SER A 36 -10.36 -11.82 -0.29
C SER A 36 -9.95 -13.02 0.57
N VAL A 37 -8.71 -13.03 1.07
CA VAL A 37 -8.20 -14.06 2.00
C VAL A 37 -9.05 -14.07 3.29
N SER A 38 -9.21 -12.92 3.93
CA SER A 38 -9.93 -12.81 5.21
C SER A 38 -11.39 -13.23 5.12
N PHE A 39 -12.11 -12.79 4.09
CA PHE A 39 -13.54 -13.12 3.95
C PHE A 39 -13.77 -14.53 3.41
N ASN A 40 -12.87 -15.09 2.59
CA ASN A 40 -12.94 -16.51 2.24
C ASN A 40 -12.63 -17.42 3.44
N GLN A 41 -11.68 -17.04 4.31
CA GLN A 41 -11.45 -17.76 5.58
C GLN A 41 -12.68 -17.70 6.50
N LEU A 42 -13.36 -16.55 6.57
CA LEU A 42 -14.63 -16.42 7.30
C LEU A 42 -15.67 -17.40 6.76
N MET A 43 -15.90 -17.41 5.44
CA MET A 43 -16.86 -18.31 4.81
C MET A 43 -16.50 -19.78 5.04
N LYS A 44 -15.23 -20.15 4.84
CA LYS A 44 -14.75 -21.52 5.08
C LYS A 44 -14.97 -21.97 6.53
N GLY A 45 -14.73 -21.07 7.50
CA GLY A 45 -14.98 -21.34 8.92
C GLY A 45 -16.45 -21.58 9.26
N LEU A 46 -17.37 -21.11 8.43
CA LEU A 46 -18.82 -21.33 8.54
C LEU A 46 -19.32 -22.47 7.63
N GLY A 47 -18.41 -23.21 6.97
CA GLY A 47 -18.78 -24.27 6.02
C GLY A 47 -19.38 -23.75 4.72
N GLN A 48 -19.19 -22.48 4.39
CA GLN A 48 -19.72 -21.83 3.19
C GLN A 48 -18.69 -21.85 2.05
N LYS A 49 -19.18 -21.88 0.81
CA LYS A 49 -18.37 -21.79 -0.40
C LYS A 49 -17.71 -20.41 -0.50
N PRO A 50 -16.39 -20.31 -0.74
CA PRO A 50 -15.71 -19.04 -0.98
C PRO A 50 -16.32 -18.27 -2.16
N LEU A 51 -16.65 -16.99 -1.97
CA LEU A 51 -17.23 -16.11 -2.98
C LEU A 51 -16.39 -14.86 -3.28
N TYR A 52 -15.24 -14.70 -2.64
CA TYR A 52 -14.37 -13.56 -2.84
C TYR A 52 -13.18 -13.91 -3.74
N THR A 53 -12.81 -12.98 -4.61
CA THR A 53 -11.55 -13.04 -5.36
C THR A 53 -10.93 -11.65 -5.44
N TYR A 54 -9.67 -11.57 -5.83
CA TYR A 54 -8.93 -10.33 -5.97
C TYR A 54 -8.33 -10.20 -7.36
N LEU A 55 -8.19 -8.96 -7.82
CA LEU A 55 -7.46 -8.60 -9.03
C LEU A 55 -6.47 -7.50 -8.68
N ILE A 56 -5.18 -7.83 -8.67
CA ILE A 56 -4.10 -6.87 -8.52
C ILE A 56 -3.45 -6.61 -9.87
N ALA A 57 -3.23 -5.34 -10.21
CA ALA A 57 -2.53 -4.99 -11.43
C ALA A 57 -1.14 -5.65 -11.44
N GLY A 58 -0.83 -6.44 -12.47
CA GLY A 58 0.41 -7.20 -12.58
C GLY A 58 0.44 -8.54 -11.86
N GLY A 59 -0.71 -9.11 -11.49
CA GLY A 59 -0.83 -10.50 -11.00
C GLY A 59 -0.22 -10.74 -9.63
N ASP A 60 -0.10 -12.02 -9.24
CA ASP A 60 0.30 -12.43 -7.89
C ASP A 60 1.72 -11.96 -7.54
N TRP A 61 2.58 -11.77 -8.55
CA TRP A 61 3.88 -11.11 -8.43
C TRP A 61 3.81 -9.77 -7.70
N SER A 62 2.78 -8.99 -7.98
CA SER A 62 2.64 -7.64 -7.44
C SER A 62 2.26 -7.66 -5.96
N VAL A 63 1.87 -8.81 -5.41
CA VAL A 63 1.68 -8.98 -3.97
C VAL A 63 3.03 -8.86 -3.24
N VAL A 64 4.08 -9.47 -3.77
CA VAL A 64 5.40 -9.59 -3.13
C VAL A 64 6.47 -8.65 -3.70
N ALA A 65 6.24 -8.13 -4.91
CA ALA A 65 7.16 -7.25 -5.62
C ALA A 65 6.52 -5.91 -6.03
N SER A 66 7.37 -4.92 -6.30
CA SER A 66 6.99 -3.57 -6.71
C SER A 66 6.90 -3.51 -8.24
N ARG A 67 5.67 -3.49 -8.77
CA ARG A 67 5.33 -3.48 -10.21
C ARG A 67 4.28 -2.42 -10.54
N GLU A 68 4.48 -1.18 -10.10
CA GLU A 68 3.45 -0.14 -10.10
C GLU A 68 3.00 0.27 -11.50
N GLY A 69 3.82 0.07 -12.53
CA GLY A 69 3.52 0.45 -13.92
C GLY A 69 2.41 -0.40 -14.55
N THR A 70 2.13 -1.59 -14.00
CA THR A 70 1.04 -2.44 -14.51
C THR A 70 -0.34 -1.83 -14.27
N GLU A 71 -0.46 -0.86 -13.35
CA GLU A 71 -1.74 -0.18 -13.08
C GLU A 71 -2.14 0.84 -14.18
N ASP A 72 -1.23 1.16 -15.11
CA ASP A 72 -1.45 2.16 -16.16
C ASP A 72 -2.21 1.67 -17.41
N SER A 73 -2.62 0.39 -17.46
CA SER A 73 -3.44 -0.16 -18.54
C SER A 73 -4.88 -0.42 -18.08
N ALA A 74 -5.85 0.25 -18.71
CA ALA A 74 -7.27 -0.01 -18.52
C ALA A 74 -7.69 -1.34 -19.16
N LEU A 75 -7.14 -1.67 -20.34
CA LEU A 75 -7.43 -2.92 -21.05
C LEU A 75 -7.02 -4.13 -20.22
N HIS A 76 -5.84 -4.09 -19.59
CA HIS A 76 -5.38 -5.14 -18.68
C HIS A 76 -6.39 -5.39 -17.56
N GLY A 77 -6.94 -4.32 -16.95
CA GLY A 77 -7.96 -4.44 -15.92
C GLY A 77 -9.24 -5.13 -16.39
N ILE A 78 -9.69 -4.80 -17.61
CA ILE A 78 -10.88 -5.37 -18.23
C ILE A 78 -10.68 -6.85 -18.55
N GLU A 79 -9.52 -7.22 -19.11
CA GLU A 79 -9.19 -8.60 -19.47
C GLU A 79 -9.18 -9.52 -18.25
N GLU A 80 -8.53 -9.10 -17.16
CA GLU A 80 -8.50 -9.88 -15.92
C GLU A 80 -9.90 -10.01 -15.29
N LEU A 81 -10.70 -8.93 -15.32
CA LEU A 81 -12.08 -8.97 -14.85
C LEU A 81 -12.94 -9.95 -15.66
N LYS A 82 -12.82 -9.95 -16.98
CA LYS A 82 -13.53 -10.89 -17.86
C LYS A 82 -13.19 -12.35 -17.53
N LYS A 83 -11.91 -12.64 -17.26
CA LYS A 83 -11.45 -14.00 -16.90
C LYS A 83 -12.13 -14.50 -15.62
N VAL A 84 -12.10 -13.72 -14.54
CA VAL A 84 -12.66 -14.15 -13.25
C VAL A 84 -14.18 -14.15 -13.20
N ALA A 85 -14.82 -13.30 -14.01
CA ALA A 85 -16.27 -13.21 -14.11
C ALA A 85 -16.90 -14.21 -15.10
N ALA A 86 -16.09 -14.98 -15.83
CA ALA A 86 -16.58 -15.94 -16.82
C ALA A 86 -17.56 -16.95 -16.18
N GLY A 87 -18.74 -17.09 -16.78
CA GLY A 87 -19.80 -18.00 -16.30
C GLY A 87 -20.55 -17.53 -15.05
N LYS A 88 -20.24 -16.34 -14.51
CA LYS A 88 -20.97 -15.75 -13.38
C LYS A 88 -22.24 -15.03 -13.85
N LYS A 89 -23.26 -15.07 -13.01
CA LYS A 89 -24.57 -14.43 -13.24
C LYS A 89 -24.66 -13.07 -12.58
N ARG A 90 -24.01 -12.92 -11.42
CA ARG A 90 -24.02 -11.67 -10.63
C ARG A 90 -22.64 -11.45 -10.02
N VAL A 91 -22.02 -10.32 -10.35
CA VAL A 91 -20.67 -9.97 -9.92
C VAL A 91 -20.65 -8.57 -9.33
N ILE A 92 -20.21 -8.44 -8.09
CA ILE A 92 -19.90 -7.14 -7.50
C ILE A 92 -18.41 -6.88 -7.68
N VAL A 93 -18.06 -5.75 -8.28
CA VAL A 93 -16.66 -5.37 -8.49
C VAL A 93 -16.35 -4.14 -7.66
N ILE A 94 -15.55 -4.33 -6.61
CA ILE A 94 -15.08 -3.27 -5.73
C ILE A 94 -13.72 -2.80 -6.23
N GLY A 95 -13.71 -1.75 -7.06
CA GLY A 95 -12.51 -1.11 -7.58
C GLY A 95 -11.92 -0.11 -6.58
N ILE A 96 -10.68 -0.32 -6.16
CA ILE A 96 -10.01 0.46 -5.11
C ILE A 96 -8.91 1.33 -5.74
N SER A 97 -9.12 2.64 -5.71
CA SER A 97 -8.13 3.64 -6.13
C SER A 97 -8.15 4.82 -5.17
N VAL A 98 -7.21 4.84 -4.20
CA VAL A 98 -7.13 5.89 -3.16
C VAL A 98 -7.23 7.30 -3.75
N GLY A 99 -6.45 7.58 -4.80
CA GLY A 99 -6.41 8.88 -5.46
C GLY A 99 -7.40 9.08 -6.59
N LEU A 100 -8.27 8.09 -6.89
CA LEU A 100 -9.13 8.07 -8.08
C LEU A 100 -8.31 8.30 -9.37
N SER A 101 -7.30 7.47 -9.59
CA SER A 101 -6.27 7.71 -10.60
C SER A 101 -5.83 6.52 -11.43
N ALA A 102 -6.08 5.27 -11.01
CA ALA A 102 -5.49 4.08 -11.62
C ALA A 102 -6.25 3.62 -12.87
N PRO A 103 -5.67 3.65 -14.08
CA PRO A 103 -6.31 3.14 -15.31
C PRO A 103 -6.88 1.74 -15.20
N PHE A 104 -6.16 0.82 -14.58
CA PHE A 104 -6.58 -0.56 -14.35
C PHE A 104 -7.97 -0.65 -13.69
N VAL A 105 -8.23 0.20 -12.69
CA VAL A 105 -9.54 0.26 -12.01
C VAL A 105 -10.57 1.00 -12.87
N ALA A 106 -10.17 2.09 -13.54
CA ALA A 106 -11.06 2.85 -14.42
C ALA A 106 -11.66 1.97 -15.52
N GLY A 107 -10.84 1.21 -16.24
CA GLY A 107 -11.31 0.30 -17.29
C GLY A 107 -12.31 -0.74 -16.77
N GLN A 108 -12.04 -1.33 -15.60
CA GLN A 108 -12.96 -2.26 -14.96
C GLN A 108 -14.31 -1.63 -14.63
N MET A 109 -14.31 -0.44 -14.03
CA MET A 109 -15.55 0.26 -13.67
C MET A 109 -16.37 0.60 -14.91
N ASP A 110 -15.72 1.08 -15.97
CA ASP A 110 -16.39 1.42 -17.23
C ASP A 110 -17.01 0.18 -17.89
N TYR A 111 -16.25 -0.91 -17.98
CA TYR A 111 -16.74 -2.19 -18.48
C TYR A 111 -17.93 -2.75 -17.68
N CYS A 112 -17.91 -2.61 -16.35
CA CYS A 112 -19.05 -3.01 -15.52
C CYS A 112 -20.31 -2.21 -15.86
N MET A 113 -20.19 -0.90 -16.07
CA MET A 113 -21.32 -0.02 -16.39
C MET A 113 -21.91 -0.30 -17.78
N ASP A 114 -21.13 -0.88 -18.70
CA ASP A 114 -21.61 -1.33 -20.01
C ASP A 114 -22.32 -2.69 -19.94
N ASN A 115 -22.19 -3.42 -18.83
CA ASN A 115 -22.74 -4.77 -18.64
C ASN A 115 -23.52 -4.92 -17.32
N PRO A 116 -24.51 -4.05 -17.02
CA PRO A 116 -25.16 -3.94 -15.71
C PRO A 116 -26.03 -5.15 -15.34
N ALA A 117 -26.39 -6.00 -16.31
CA ALA A 117 -27.12 -7.25 -16.05
C ALA A 117 -26.30 -8.22 -15.17
N ILE A 118 -24.98 -8.24 -15.36
CA ILE A 118 -24.06 -9.11 -14.64
C ILE A 118 -23.36 -8.34 -13.53
N PHE A 119 -22.89 -7.12 -13.81
CA PHE A 119 -21.97 -6.40 -12.95
C PHE A 119 -22.64 -5.30 -12.14
N LEU A 120 -22.17 -5.13 -10.89
CA LEU A 120 -22.41 -3.96 -10.07
C LEU A 120 -21.07 -3.34 -9.65
N PRO A 121 -20.69 -2.18 -10.22
CA PRO A 121 -19.43 -1.52 -9.87
C PRO A 121 -19.54 -0.69 -8.58
N VAL A 122 -18.53 -0.83 -7.72
CA VAL A 122 -18.34 -0.06 -6.50
C VAL A 122 -16.93 0.54 -6.52
N LEU A 123 -16.83 1.85 -6.62
CA LEU A 123 -15.57 2.58 -6.60
C LEU A 123 -15.24 3.03 -5.17
N VAL A 124 -14.06 2.66 -4.68
CA VAL A 124 -13.53 3.10 -3.39
C VAL A 124 -12.34 4.01 -3.63
N GLY A 125 -12.40 5.21 -3.06
CA GLY A 125 -11.30 6.19 -3.08
C GLY A 125 -11.43 7.16 -1.93
N PHE A 126 -10.59 8.19 -1.87
CA PHE A 126 -10.63 9.18 -0.77
C PHE A 126 -10.51 10.63 -1.26
N ASN A 127 -10.74 10.83 -2.55
CA ASN A 127 -10.87 12.14 -3.18
C ASN A 127 -12.32 12.40 -3.60
N PRO A 128 -12.78 13.65 -3.55
CA PRO A 128 -13.94 14.10 -4.29
C PRO A 128 -13.81 13.75 -5.79
N VAL A 129 -14.92 13.43 -6.46
CA VAL A 129 -14.90 12.99 -7.88
C VAL A 129 -14.34 14.09 -8.80
N ASN A 130 -14.62 15.36 -8.53
CA ASN A 130 -14.05 16.48 -9.29
C ASN A 130 -12.53 16.63 -9.15
N MET A 131 -11.89 15.93 -8.19
CA MET A 131 -10.44 15.84 -8.03
C MET A 131 -9.85 14.57 -8.66
N ALA A 132 -10.68 13.65 -9.17
CA ALA A 132 -10.19 12.48 -9.89
C ALA A 132 -9.35 12.88 -11.11
N ARG A 133 -8.44 11.99 -11.53
CA ARG A 133 -7.51 12.27 -12.61
C ARG A 133 -8.26 12.49 -13.94
N ASN A 134 -7.96 13.61 -14.59
CA ASN A 134 -8.57 14.02 -15.86
C ASN A 134 -7.58 14.02 -17.02
N ASP A 135 -6.36 13.54 -16.80
CA ASP A 135 -5.41 13.30 -17.88
C ASP A 135 -5.85 12.05 -18.68
N PRO A 136 -5.59 12.00 -20.00
CA PRO A 136 -5.91 10.85 -20.83
C PRO A 136 -5.29 9.56 -20.30
N ILE A 137 -6.01 8.46 -20.47
CA ILE A 137 -5.49 7.10 -20.28
C ILE A 137 -5.00 6.62 -21.64
N GLU A 138 -3.77 6.12 -21.73
CA GLU A 138 -3.13 5.85 -23.02
C GLU A 138 -3.86 4.79 -23.86
N ASP A 139 -4.43 3.77 -23.21
CA ASP A 139 -5.14 2.65 -23.85
C ASP A 139 -6.67 2.72 -23.71
N TRP A 140 -7.23 3.89 -23.30
CA TRP A 140 -8.67 4.04 -23.07
C TRP A 140 -9.19 5.41 -23.51
N SER A 141 -10.45 5.46 -23.95
CA SER A 141 -11.07 6.68 -24.47
C SER A 141 -11.51 7.67 -23.39
N SER A 142 -11.88 7.16 -22.21
CA SER A 142 -12.36 7.96 -21.08
C SER A 142 -11.27 8.17 -20.03
N THR A 143 -11.24 9.35 -19.43
CA THR A 143 -10.43 9.63 -18.24
C THR A 143 -11.05 8.99 -16.99
N PHE A 144 -10.26 8.87 -15.91
CA PHE A 144 -10.77 8.37 -14.64
C PHE A 144 -11.93 9.24 -14.12
N ARG A 145 -11.81 10.57 -14.24
CA ARG A 145 -12.84 11.52 -13.81
C ARG A 145 -14.16 11.29 -14.55
N GLN A 146 -14.13 11.18 -15.88
CA GLN A 146 -15.34 10.95 -16.68
C GLN A 146 -16.05 9.65 -16.27
N ILE A 147 -15.28 8.58 -16.00
CA ILE A 147 -15.82 7.30 -15.52
C ILE A 147 -16.44 7.46 -14.13
N ALA A 148 -15.76 8.15 -13.20
CA ALA A 148 -16.27 8.38 -11.85
C ALA A 148 -17.55 9.26 -11.86
N GLU A 149 -17.62 10.27 -12.72
CA GLU A 149 -18.83 11.08 -12.94
C GLU A 149 -19.99 10.25 -13.51
N ARG A 150 -19.70 9.33 -14.45
CA ARG A 150 -20.70 8.36 -14.95
C ARG A 150 -21.22 7.48 -13.81
N MET A 151 -20.34 6.97 -12.95
CA MET A 151 -20.74 6.19 -11.77
C MET A 151 -21.61 7.00 -10.80
N GLN A 152 -21.32 8.28 -10.56
CA GLN A 152 -22.17 9.13 -9.71
C GLN A 152 -23.58 9.26 -10.25
N LYS A 153 -23.75 9.41 -11.57
CA LYS A 153 -25.08 9.46 -12.21
C LYS A 153 -25.85 8.14 -12.04
N LEU A 154 -25.16 7.01 -12.21
CA LEU A 154 -25.77 5.68 -12.02
C LEU A 154 -26.09 5.36 -10.56
N GLN A 155 -25.37 5.98 -9.62
CA GLN A 155 -25.62 5.81 -8.19
C GLN A 155 -26.99 6.34 -7.76
N GLU A 156 -27.54 7.36 -8.43
CA GLU A 156 -28.92 7.84 -8.19
C GLU A 156 -29.96 6.73 -8.42
N LYS A 157 -29.68 5.81 -9.34
CA LYS A 157 -30.50 4.63 -9.65
C LYS A 157 -30.08 3.36 -8.91
N GLN A 158 -29.07 3.45 -8.04
CA GLN A 158 -28.44 2.31 -7.36
C GLN A 158 -27.82 1.26 -8.31
N GLU A 159 -27.40 1.70 -9.50
CA GLU A 159 -26.76 0.86 -10.53
C GLU A 159 -25.23 0.88 -10.43
N ALA A 160 -24.66 1.81 -9.66
CA ALA A 160 -23.25 1.89 -9.30
C ALA A 160 -23.10 2.56 -7.93
N PHE A 161 -21.93 2.45 -7.29
CA PHE A 161 -21.67 3.15 -6.02
C PHE A 161 -20.28 3.76 -5.98
N VAL A 162 -20.18 5.02 -5.58
CA VAL A 162 -18.92 5.70 -5.26
C VAL A 162 -18.85 5.86 -3.73
N LEU A 163 -17.88 5.19 -3.12
CA LEU A 163 -17.55 5.27 -1.69
C LEU A 163 -16.25 6.06 -1.51
N ASN A 164 -16.37 7.38 -1.43
CA ASN A 164 -15.21 8.28 -1.39
C ASN A 164 -15.18 9.24 -0.18
N PRO A 165 -15.15 8.74 1.07
CA PRO A 165 -15.07 9.61 2.23
C PRO A 165 -13.77 10.43 2.22
N ALA A 166 -13.85 11.70 2.60
CA ALA A 166 -12.67 12.54 2.73
C ALA A 166 -11.91 12.20 4.03
N ILE A 167 -10.67 11.74 3.91
CA ILE A 167 -9.81 11.38 5.06
C ILE A 167 -8.69 12.41 5.32
N GLY A 168 -8.59 13.44 4.48
CA GLY A 168 -7.53 14.45 4.51
C GLY A 168 -6.17 13.95 3.98
N PRO A 169 -5.18 14.84 3.84
CA PRO A 169 -3.89 14.51 3.23
C PRO A 169 -3.07 13.52 4.05
N GLU A 170 -2.15 12.82 3.40
CA GLU A 170 -1.18 11.92 4.05
C GLU A 170 -0.12 12.71 4.83
N GLY A 171 0.41 12.13 5.91
CA GLY A 171 1.53 12.73 6.65
C GLY A 171 2.81 12.86 5.81
N LEU A 172 3.01 11.90 4.89
CA LEU A 172 3.97 11.96 3.78
C LEU A 172 3.16 12.04 2.49
N SER A 173 3.21 13.18 1.82
CA SER A 173 2.33 13.54 0.71
C SER A 173 2.36 12.49 -0.40
N GLY A 174 1.18 11.98 -0.74
CA GLY A 174 1.01 10.95 -1.76
C GLY A 174 1.27 9.50 -1.31
N SER A 175 1.61 9.26 -0.04
CA SER A 175 1.83 7.93 0.54
C SER A 175 0.52 7.22 0.84
N SER A 176 -0.22 6.87 -0.22
CA SER A 176 -1.54 6.24 -0.14
C SER A 176 -1.56 4.92 0.63
N ARG A 177 -0.40 4.27 0.82
CA ARG A 177 -0.28 3.06 1.65
C ARG A 177 -0.63 3.31 3.11
N MET A 178 -0.50 4.54 3.60
CA MET A 178 -0.72 4.91 5.01
C MET A 178 -2.21 5.10 5.31
N LYS A 179 -2.71 6.34 5.35
CA LYS A 179 -4.12 6.61 5.71
C LYS A 179 -5.07 6.01 4.69
N GLY A 180 -4.81 6.17 3.38
CA GLY A 180 -5.62 5.60 2.32
C GLY A 180 -5.78 4.09 2.46
N GLY A 181 -4.68 3.36 2.59
CA GLY A 181 -4.69 1.91 2.80
C GLY A 181 -5.39 1.49 4.10
N SER A 182 -5.16 2.20 5.20
CA SER A 182 -5.85 1.93 6.47
C SER A 182 -7.36 2.20 6.38
N ALA A 183 -7.76 3.30 5.74
CA ALA A 183 -9.15 3.65 5.55
C ALA A 183 -9.86 2.66 4.61
N THR A 184 -9.20 2.17 3.55
CA THR A 184 -9.72 1.10 2.70
C THR A 184 -10.02 -0.15 3.52
N LYS A 185 -9.06 -0.59 4.34
CA LYS A 185 -9.21 -1.77 5.21
C LYS A 185 -10.42 -1.61 6.14
N ILE A 186 -10.46 -0.51 6.90
CA ILE A 186 -11.55 -0.20 7.84
C ILE A 186 -12.91 -0.16 7.13
N LEU A 187 -12.99 0.56 5.99
CA LEU A 187 -14.22 0.76 5.24
C LEU A 187 -14.78 -0.56 4.72
N LEU A 188 -13.93 -1.36 4.07
CA LEU A 188 -14.34 -2.61 3.44
C LEU A 188 -14.65 -3.69 4.47
N GLU A 189 -13.83 -3.84 5.51
CA GLU A 189 -14.10 -4.83 6.56
C GLU A 189 -15.41 -4.54 7.28
N THR A 190 -15.67 -3.27 7.60
CA THR A 190 -16.92 -2.87 8.27
C THR A 190 -18.14 -3.18 7.39
N LEU A 191 -18.11 -2.84 6.10
CA LEU A 191 -19.26 -3.07 5.23
C LEU A 191 -19.47 -4.55 4.90
N LEU A 192 -18.38 -5.31 4.70
CA LEU A 192 -18.46 -6.73 4.35
C LEU A 192 -18.86 -7.57 5.56
N LEU A 193 -18.37 -7.25 6.77
CA LEU A 193 -18.86 -7.86 8.01
C LEU A 193 -20.36 -7.63 8.19
N ALA A 194 -20.85 -6.42 7.92
CA ALA A 194 -22.28 -6.13 8.01
C ALA A 194 -23.11 -6.93 6.98
N ALA A 195 -22.58 -7.16 5.78
CA ALA A 195 -23.23 -8.00 4.77
C ALA A 195 -23.33 -9.46 5.23
N HIS A 196 -22.22 -10.04 5.70
CA HIS A 196 -22.18 -11.41 6.24
C HIS A 196 -23.11 -11.58 7.45
N LYS A 197 -23.07 -10.65 8.40
CA LYS A 197 -23.98 -10.64 9.55
C LYS A 197 -25.45 -10.64 9.13
N THR A 198 -25.79 -9.94 8.03
CA THR A 198 -27.16 -9.93 7.53
C THR A 198 -27.59 -11.28 6.98
N VAL A 199 -26.71 -12.00 6.29
CA VAL A 199 -27.00 -13.34 5.74
C VAL A 199 -27.08 -14.38 6.84
N ASP A 200 -26.12 -14.39 7.76
CA ASP A 200 -25.98 -15.49 8.73
C ASP A 200 -26.82 -15.32 10.00
N ARG A 201 -27.15 -14.07 10.37
CA ARG A 201 -27.94 -13.77 11.57
C ARG A 201 -29.28 -13.08 11.28
N GLY A 202 -29.57 -12.75 10.03
CA GLY A 202 -30.79 -12.02 9.67
C GLY A 202 -30.83 -10.56 10.16
N ILE A 203 -29.71 -10.04 10.67
CA ILE A 203 -29.62 -8.67 11.20
C ILE A 203 -29.19 -7.73 10.08
N ALA A 204 -30.13 -6.94 9.56
CA ALA A 204 -29.86 -6.00 8.47
C ALA A 204 -28.77 -4.97 8.82
N ALA A 205 -27.90 -4.67 7.86
CA ALA A 205 -26.91 -3.62 7.97
C ALA A 205 -27.58 -2.27 8.30
N SER A 206 -27.12 -1.62 9.37
CA SER A 206 -27.64 -0.33 9.84
C SER A 206 -26.50 0.62 10.18
N GLN A 207 -26.75 1.93 10.18
CA GLN A 207 -25.75 2.92 10.58
C GLN A 207 -25.19 2.64 11.99
N ARG A 208 -26.06 2.21 12.91
CA ARG A 208 -25.66 1.82 14.27
C ARG A 208 -24.67 0.67 14.27
N CYS A 209 -24.97 -0.42 13.55
CA CYS A 209 -24.09 -1.58 13.46
C CYS A 209 -22.72 -1.21 12.86
N LEU A 210 -22.71 -0.37 11.82
CA LEU A 210 -21.47 0.10 11.21
C LEU A 210 -20.64 0.95 12.20
N LEU A 211 -21.28 1.87 12.94
CA LEU A 211 -20.60 2.70 13.93
C LEU A 211 -20.01 1.89 15.09
N GLU A 212 -20.67 0.80 15.52
CA GLU A 212 -20.16 -0.10 16.56
C GLU A 212 -18.85 -0.78 16.12
N ILE A 213 -18.77 -1.24 14.87
CA ILE A 213 -17.55 -1.82 14.29
C ILE A 213 -16.48 -0.74 14.11
N LEU A 214 -16.81 0.41 13.53
CA LEU A 214 -15.87 1.52 13.31
C LEU A 214 -15.22 2.01 14.62
N ARG A 215 -16.00 2.11 15.71
CA ARG A 215 -15.47 2.46 17.04
C ARG A 215 -14.48 1.44 17.58
N THR A 216 -14.53 0.18 17.13
CA THR A 216 -13.53 -0.82 17.49
C THR A 216 -12.18 -0.52 16.83
N PHE A 217 -12.18 -0.10 15.56
CA PHE A 217 -10.97 0.37 14.90
C PHE A 217 -10.44 1.69 15.48
N GLU A 218 -11.33 2.58 15.94
CA GLU A 218 -10.91 3.77 16.69
C GLU A 218 -10.20 3.41 18.00
N ARG A 219 -10.73 2.42 18.75
CA ARG A 219 -10.04 1.90 19.94
C ARG A 219 -8.71 1.26 19.58
N ALA A 220 -8.63 0.51 18.47
CA ALA A 220 -7.39 -0.08 18.00
C ALA A 220 -6.29 0.98 17.83
N HIS A 221 -6.61 2.15 17.26
CA HIS A 221 -5.65 3.25 17.14
C HIS A 221 -5.08 3.68 18.50
N LYS A 222 -5.95 3.84 19.51
CA LYS A 222 -5.54 4.22 20.87
C LYS A 222 -4.63 3.15 21.50
N VAL A 223 -4.99 1.88 21.37
CA VAL A 223 -4.19 0.77 21.91
C VAL A 223 -2.83 0.69 21.20
N THR A 224 -2.79 0.78 19.88
CA THR A 224 -1.53 0.74 19.11
C THR A 224 -0.58 1.86 19.52
N TYR A 225 -1.04 3.11 19.49
CA TYR A 225 -0.18 4.26 19.77
C TYR A 225 0.08 4.50 21.27
N SER A 226 -0.56 3.74 22.17
CA SER A 226 -0.09 3.65 23.57
C SER A 226 1.34 3.11 23.68
N GLN A 227 1.81 2.37 22.66
CA GLN A 227 3.17 1.83 22.58
C GLN A 227 4.16 2.74 21.84
N SER A 228 3.81 4.01 21.61
CA SER A 228 4.63 4.97 20.84
C SER A 228 6.13 5.00 21.22
N PRO A 229 6.53 4.96 22.51
CA PRO A 229 7.95 4.93 22.87
C PRO A 229 8.71 3.73 22.29
N LYS A 230 8.09 2.54 22.29
CA LYS A 230 8.70 1.33 21.73
C LYS A 230 8.68 1.32 20.20
N ILE A 231 7.62 1.85 19.60
CA ILE A 231 7.54 2.05 18.14
C ILE A 231 8.67 2.98 17.68
N ALA A 232 8.93 4.08 18.40
CA ALA A 232 10.02 4.99 18.12
C ALA A 232 11.41 4.34 18.31
N ALA A 233 11.58 3.47 19.31
CA ALA A 233 12.81 2.70 19.49
C ALA A 233 13.06 1.74 18.31
N LEU A 234 12.04 1.01 17.88
CA LEU A 234 12.11 0.12 16.72
C LEU A 234 12.41 0.89 15.42
N MET A 235 11.78 2.06 15.23
CA MET A 235 12.06 2.96 14.11
C MET A 235 13.55 3.36 14.05
N LYS A 236 14.14 3.73 15.18
CA LYS A 236 15.57 4.06 15.27
C LYS A 236 16.45 2.85 14.98
N GLN A 237 16.10 1.68 15.51
CA GLN A 237 16.84 0.44 15.25
C GLN A 237 16.84 0.08 13.76
N ALA A 238 15.68 0.14 13.10
CA ALA A 238 15.57 -0.09 11.66
C ALA A 238 16.37 0.94 10.86
N SER A 239 16.33 2.22 11.25
CA SER A 239 17.14 3.28 10.63
C SER A 239 18.64 2.99 10.73
N THR A 240 19.12 2.56 11.90
CA THR A 240 20.53 2.25 12.12
C THR A 240 21.00 1.08 11.26
N SER A 241 20.18 0.02 11.11
CA SER A 241 20.52 -1.08 10.20
C SER A 241 20.65 -0.60 8.77
N LEU A 242 19.68 0.18 8.27
CA LEU A 242 19.70 0.71 6.91
C LEU A 242 20.87 1.69 6.66
N GLU A 243 21.20 2.54 7.64
CA GLU A 243 22.35 3.44 7.59
C GLU A 243 23.66 2.66 7.42
N LYS A 244 23.81 1.55 8.16
CA LYS A 244 24.96 0.63 8.09
C LYS A 244 24.94 -0.29 6.86
N LYS A 245 24.01 -0.10 5.92
CA LYS A 245 23.80 -0.97 4.75
C LYS A 245 23.36 -2.41 5.08
N GLY A 246 22.87 -2.63 6.30
CA GLY A 246 22.16 -3.84 6.69
C GLY A 246 20.71 -3.84 6.19
N ARG A 247 20.01 -4.95 6.40
CA ARG A 247 18.64 -5.18 5.95
C ARG A 247 17.66 -5.25 7.12
N VAL A 248 16.38 -5.05 6.82
CA VAL A 248 15.28 -5.16 7.77
C VAL A 248 14.31 -6.26 7.30
N TYR A 249 14.18 -7.32 8.08
CA TYR A 249 13.28 -8.43 7.80
C TYR A 249 12.08 -8.40 8.72
N LEU A 250 10.87 -8.37 8.15
CA LEU A 250 9.59 -8.32 8.85
C LEU A 250 8.95 -9.72 8.75
N VAL A 251 9.04 -10.51 9.82
CA VAL A 251 8.64 -11.92 9.83
C VAL A 251 7.31 -12.05 10.57
N GLY A 252 6.21 -12.16 9.82
CA GLY A 252 4.87 -12.20 10.37
C GLY A 252 4.20 -13.57 10.26
N TRP A 253 3.47 -13.97 11.28
CA TRP A 253 2.66 -15.20 11.28
C TRP A 253 1.30 -14.97 10.64
N GLN A 254 0.86 -15.95 9.84
CA GLN A 254 -0.45 -15.95 9.18
C GLN A 254 -0.71 -14.65 8.40
N THR A 255 -1.88 -14.03 8.57
CA THR A 255 -2.24 -12.77 7.89
C THR A 255 -1.37 -11.58 8.30
N LEU A 256 -0.71 -11.62 9.47
CA LEU A 256 0.26 -10.59 9.86
C LEU A 256 1.51 -10.63 8.97
N GLY A 257 1.84 -11.79 8.40
CA GLY A 257 2.85 -11.95 7.36
C GLY A 257 2.50 -11.23 6.05
N ILE A 258 1.21 -11.21 5.68
CA ILE A 258 0.73 -10.41 4.53
C ILE A 258 0.96 -8.92 4.80
N ILE A 259 0.63 -8.44 6.01
CA ILE A 259 0.86 -7.05 6.39
C ILE A 259 2.35 -6.69 6.36
N ALA A 260 3.22 -7.62 6.78
CA ALA A 260 4.67 -7.46 6.72
C ALA A 260 5.17 -7.31 5.26
N ILE A 261 4.70 -8.18 4.35
CA ILE A 261 5.01 -8.11 2.91
C ILE A 261 4.57 -6.77 2.33
N MET A 262 3.34 -6.35 2.64
CA MET A 262 2.76 -5.09 2.17
C MET A 262 3.57 -3.85 2.58
N ASP A 263 4.18 -3.85 3.77
CA ASP A 263 4.99 -2.72 4.21
C ASP A 263 6.35 -2.64 3.51
N GLY A 264 7.06 -3.78 3.41
CA GLY A 264 8.41 -3.82 2.83
C GLY A 264 8.43 -3.42 1.36
N VAL A 265 7.53 -3.98 0.55
CA VAL A 265 7.48 -3.76 -0.90
C VAL A 265 7.24 -2.29 -1.28
N GLU A 266 6.51 -1.54 -0.45
CA GLU A 266 6.20 -0.14 -0.70
C GLU A 266 7.41 0.79 -0.45
N CYS A 267 8.43 0.33 0.29
CA CYS A 267 9.65 1.11 0.54
C CYS A 267 10.43 1.38 -0.76
N ILE A 268 10.35 0.47 -1.74
CA ILE A 268 11.09 0.50 -3.00
C ILE A 268 10.79 1.78 -3.78
N HIS A 269 9.51 2.01 -4.11
CA HIS A 269 9.14 3.18 -4.89
C HIS A 269 9.01 4.44 -4.04
N THR A 270 8.66 4.32 -2.75
CA THR A 270 8.44 5.47 -1.86
C THR A 270 9.74 6.19 -1.48
N PHE A 271 10.81 5.43 -1.22
CA PHE A 271 12.08 5.95 -0.69
C PHE A 271 13.29 5.60 -1.57
N GLY A 272 13.07 5.06 -2.77
CA GLY A 272 14.14 4.65 -3.65
C GLY A 272 14.91 3.43 -3.14
N ALA A 273 14.38 2.71 -2.15
CA ALA A 273 15.03 1.58 -1.52
C ALA A 273 15.29 0.45 -2.53
N ASP A 274 16.35 -0.33 -2.30
CA ASP A 274 16.55 -1.60 -2.98
C ASP A 274 15.54 -2.63 -2.44
N PHE A 275 15.15 -3.59 -3.27
CA PHE A 275 14.17 -4.61 -2.86
C PHE A 275 14.67 -5.47 -1.69
N ARG A 276 15.98 -5.49 -1.40
CA ARG A 276 16.57 -6.21 -0.28
C ARG A 276 16.54 -5.42 1.02
N ASP A 277 16.36 -4.10 0.99
CA ASP A 277 16.48 -3.21 2.16
C ASP A 277 15.45 -3.54 3.25
N VAL A 278 14.18 -3.68 2.86
CA VAL A 278 13.08 -4.03 3.77
C VAL A 278 12.21 -5.10 3.14
N ARG A 279 12.11 -6.26 3.78
CA ARG A 279 11.39 -7.42 3.22
C ARG A 279 10.46 -8.08 4.23
N GLY A 280 9.24 -8.36 3.82
CA GLY A 280 8.26 -9.10 4.62
C GLY A 280 8.23 -10.59 4.28
N PHE A 281 7.97 -11.41 5.29
CA PHE A 281 7.84 -12.86 5.18
C PHE A 281 6.58 -13.34 5.92
N LEU A 282 5.94 -14.36 5.35
CA LEU A 282 4.77 -15.02 5.88
C LEU A 282 5.15 -16.40 6.42
N ILE A 283 5.01 -16.57 7.73
CA ILE A 283 5.16 -17.84 8.43
C ILE A 283 3.79 -18.50 8.59
N GLY A 284 3.68 -19.77 8.21
CA GLY A 284 2.43 -20.52 8.20
C GLY A 284 1.81 -20.76 6.82
N ASP A 285 0.58 -21.29 6.83
CA ASP A 285 -0.12 -21.73 5.64
C ASP A 285 -0.57 -20.57 4.75
N HIS A 286 -0.28 -20.70 3.46
CA HIS A 286 -0.61 -19.76 2.40
C HIS A 286 -1.10 -20.48 1.13
N SER A 287 -1.50 -21.76 1.25
CA SER A 287 -1.98 -22.60 0.15
C SER A 287 -3.24 -22.03 -0.52
N ASP A 288 -4.21 -21.61 0.29
CA ASP A 288 -5.51 -21.09 -0.17
C ASP A 288 -5.52 -19.57 -0.43
N MET A 289 -4.37 -18.88 -0.34
CA MET A 289 -4.32 -17.41 -0.44
C MET A 289 -4.17 -16.90 -1.87
N PHE A 290 -3.34 -17.57 -2.67
CA PHE A 290 -2.94 -17.10 -4.00
C PHE A 290 -3.81 -17.71 -5.10
N SER A 291 -4.16 -16.91 -6.11
CA SER A 291 -4.97 -17.40 -7.23
C SER A 291 -4.11 -18.15 -8.25
N GLN A 292 -2.86 -17.72 -8.44
CA GLN A 292 -1.90 -18.28 -9.37
C GLN A 292 -0.52 -18.42 -8.71
N LYS A 293 -0.44 -19.17 -7.59
CA LYS A 293 0.82 -19.37 -6.83
C LYS A 293 1.98 -19.86 -7.70
N ALA A 294 1.71 -20.61 -8.76
CA ALA A 294 2.72 -21.07 -9.72
C ALA A 294 3.52 -19.91 -10.35
N GLU A 295 2.93 -18.72 -10.45
CA GLU A 295 3.64 -17.53 -10.90
C GLU A 295 4.75 -17.10 -9.94
N LEU A 296 4.71 -17.44 -8.65
CA LEU A 296 5.69 -16.97 -7.67
C LEU A 296 6.86 -17.92 -7.44
N ILE A 297 6.68 -19.20 -7.76
CA ILE A 297 7.66 -20.26 -7.46
C ILE A 297 8.87 -20.15 -8.40
N ASN A 298 10.08 -20.15 -7.85
CA ASN A 298 11.36 -20.14 -8.57
C ASN A 298 11.61 -18.92 -9.49
N GLN A 299 10.93 -17.81 -9.27
CA GLN A 299 11.07 -16.60 -10.10
C GLN A 299 12.18 -15.63 -9.65
N GLY A 300 13.05 -16.08 -8.76
CA GLY A 300 14.19 -15.31 -8.27
C GLY A 300 13.94 -14.60 -6.94
N PRO A 301 14.96 -13.91 -6.41
CA PRO A 301 15.00 -13.47 -5.02
C PRO A 301 13.96 -12.40 -4.70
N GLN A 302 13.48 -11.64 -5.69
CA GLN A 302 12.47 -10.59 -5.48
C GLN A 302 11.10 -11.16 -5.10
N CYS A 303 10.81 -12.39 -5.50
CA CYS A 303 9.55 -13.07 -5.24
C CYS A 303 9.54 -13.85 -3.93
N SER A 304 10.65 -13.90 -3.19
CA SER A 304 10.75 -14.72 -1.97
C SER A 304 9.93 -14.10 -0.82
N PHE A 305 8.99 -14.85 -0.25
CA PHE A 305 8.05 -14.34 0.77
C PHE A 305 7.63 -15.38 1.81
N SER A 306 7.86 -16.67 1.55
CA SER A 306 7.35 -17.76 2.37
C SER A 306 8.27 -18.08 3.55
N GLN A 307 7.77 -18.92 4.47
CA GLN A 307 8.57 -19.52 5.53
C GLN A 307 9.80 -20.26 5.00
N GLU A 308 9.63 -21.06 3.95
CA GLU A 308 10.73 -21.80 3.33
C GLU A 308 11.78 -20.86 2.76
N ASP A 309 11.36 -19.81 2.05
CA ASP A 309 12.26 -18.78 1.53
C ASP A 309 13.10 -18.13 2.64
N PHE A 310 12.45 -17.77 3.76
CA PHE A 310 13.14 -17.16 4.88
C PHE A 310 14.20 -18.10 5.46
N LEU A 311 13.82 -19.35 5.76
CA LEU A 311 14.69 -20.33 6.40
C LEU A 311 15.86 -20.75 5.50
N THR A 312 15.63 -20.88 4.19
CA THR A 312 16.63 -21.42 3.25
C THR A 312 17.53 -20.35 2.64
N SER A 313 16.99 -19.15 2.38
CA SER A 313 17.70 -18.10 1.63
C SER A 313 18.14 -16.92 2.49
N ILE A 314 17.32 -16.53 3.47
CA ILE A 314 17.56 -15.33 4.27
C ILE A 314 18.33 -15.65 5.54
N LEU A 315 17.82 -16.57 6.36
CA LEU A 315 18.40 -16.93 7.65
C LEU A 315 19.91 -17.28 7.55
N PRO A 316 20.38 -18.05 6.55
CA PRO A 316 21.81 -18.37 6.43
C PRO A 316 22.69 -17.16 6.06
N SER A 317 22.11 -16.14 5.42
CA SER A 317 22.83 -14.95 4.93
C SER A 317 22.72 -13.74 5.87
N LEU A 318 22.01 -13.87 7.00
CA LEU A 318 21.93 -12.81 8.01
C LEU A 318 23.29 -12.47 8.62
N THR A 319 23.46 -11.18 8.87
CA THR A 319 24.65 -10.57 9.49
C THR A 319 24.26 -9.78 10.73
N GLU A 320 25.24 -9.40 11.55
CA GLU A 320 25.07 -8.69 12.81
C GLU A 320 24.52 -7.26 12.68
N ILE A 321 24.54 -6.71 11.47
CA ILE A 321 23.99 -5.37 11.16
C ILE A 321 22.52 -5.43 10.72
N ASP A 322 21.99 -6.61 10.42
CA ASP A 322 20.60 -6.80 10.02
C ASP A 322 19.65 -6.71 11.23
N THR A 323 18.44 -6.21 11.01
CA THR A 323 17.35 -6.19 11.99
C THR A 323 16.25 -7.17 11.59
N VAL A 324 15.78 -7.98 12.53
CA VAL A 324 14.63 -8.89 12.31
C VAL A 324 13.51 -8.55 13.29
N VAL A 325 12.32 -8.29 12.76
CA VAL A 325 11.12 -7.97 13.52
C VAL A 325 10.13 -9.12 13.40
N PHE A 326 9.80 -9.75 14.52
CA PHE A 326 8.83 -10.85 14.58
C PHE A 326 7.44 -10.31 14.92
N ILE A 327 6.42 -10.73 14.17
CA ILE A 327 5.04 -10.28 14.36
C ILE A 327 4.12 -11.49 14.52
N PHE A 328 3.54 -11.66 15.70
CA PHE A 328 2.73 -12.84 16.02
C PHE A 328 1.66 -12.53 17.06
N THR A 329 0.74 -13.48 17.25
CA THR A 329 -0.26 -13.49 18.30
C THR A 329 0.10 -14.54 19.36
N LEU A 330 -0.43 -14.41 20.58
CA LEU A 330 -0.26 -15.46 21.60
C LEU A 330 -1.06 -16.74 21.31
N ASP A 331 -1.87 -16.75 20.24
CA ASP A 331 -2.59 -17.91 19.74
C ASP A 331 -1.80 -18.68 18.65
N ASP A 332 -0.67 -18.13 18.17
CA ASP A 332 0.23 -18.80 17.24
C ASP A 332 1.03 -19.93 17.91
N ASN A 333 1.72 -20.73 17.10
CA ASN A 333 2.65 -21.75 17.59
C ASN A 333 3.90 -21.09 18.22
N LEU A 334 3.81 -20.78 19.52
CA LEU A 334 4.87 -20.07 20.25
C LEU A 334 6.18 -20.87 20.34
N MET A 335 6.15 -22.19 20.19
CA MET A 335 7.36 -23.00 20.10
C MET A 335 8.08 -22.77 18.78
N GLU A 336 7.35 -22.73 17.65
CA GLU A 336 7.92 -22.38 16.34
C GLU A 336 8.49 -20.95 16.36
N VAL A 337 7.75 -20.00 16.93
CA VAL A 337 8.23 -18.62 17.13
C VAL A 337 9.55 -18.63 17.90
N GLN A 338 9.60 -19.30 19.05
CA GLN A 338 10.81 -19.35 19.88
C GLN A 338 11.98 -19.96 19.11
N THR A 339 11.79 -21.10 18.46
CA THR A 339 12.85 -21.78 17.70
C THR A 339 13.42 -20.88 16.61
N LEU A 340 12.56 -20.20 15.85
CA LEU A 340 13.03 -19.30 14.78
C LEU A 340 13.76 -18.08 15.33
N VAL A 341 13.28 -17.51 16.44
CA VAL A 341 13.94 -16.37 17.10
C VAL A 341 15.32 -16.77 17.62
N GLU A 342 15.46 -17.95 18.21
CA GLU A 342 16.75 -18.48 18.69
C GLU A 342 17.75 -18.62 17.53
N GLN A 343 17.33 -19.21 16.40
CA GLN A 343 18.18 -19.33 15.19
C GLN A 343 18.62 -17.97 14.64
N VAL A 344 17.71 -16.98 14.59
CA VAL A 344 18.05 -15.62 14.15
C VAL A 344 18.98 -14.93 15.14
N LYS A 345 18.81 -15.16 16.45
CA LYS A 345 19.62 -14.54 17.50
C LYS A 345 21.09 -14.95 17.44
N GLU A 346 21.38 -16.14 16.91
CA GLU A 346 22.75 -16.60 16.61
C GLU A 346 23.43 -15.75 15.51
N LYS A 347 22.65 -15.11 14.64
CA LYS A 347 23.16 -14.29 13.52
C LYS A 347 23.18 -12.80 13.83
N THR A 348 22.15 -12.28 14.49
CA THR A 348 22.04 -10.86 14.82
C THR A 348 21.46 -10.63 16.20
N ALA A 349 22.03 -9.64 16.91
CA ALA A 349 21.49 -9.19 18.17
C ALA A 349 20.26 -8.27 18.00
N ASN A 350 20.06 -7.69 16.81
CA ASN A 350 19.05 -6.66 16.52
C ASN A 350 17.68 -7.28 16.24
N ILE A 351 17.15 -8.02 17.21
CA ILE A 351 15.81 -8.62 17.15
C ILE A 351 14.79 -7.78 17.93
N GLN A 352 13.56 -7.70 17.42
CA GLN A 352 12.43 -7.12 18.14
C GLN A 352 11.16 -7.91 17.83
N ALA A 353 10.15 -7.83 18.69
CA ALA A 353 8.85 -8.44 18.45
C ALA A 353 7.68 -7.46 18.66
N LEU A 354 6.66 -7.62 17.82
CA LEU A 354 5.32 -7.11 17.99
C LEU A 354 4.38 -8.29 18.28
N ALA A 355 3.95 -8.42 19.52
CA ALA A 355 3.08 -9.50 19.97
C ALA A 355 1.68 -8.96 20.30
N HIS A 356 0.67 -9.57 19.69
CA HIS A 356 -0.73 -9.33 20.05
C HIS A 356 -1.22 -10.37 21.03
N SER A 357 -1.91 -9.92 22.08
CA SER A 357 -2.52 -10.82 23.06
C SER A 357 -3.94 -10.38 23.38
N THR A 358 -4.77 -11.32 23.78
CA THR A 358 -6.08 -11.03 24.38
C THR A 358 -5.92 -10.95 25.90
N VAL A 359 -6.72 -10.10 26.56
CA VAL A 359 -6.71 -9.96 28.03
C VAL A 359 -6.76 -11.34 28.71
N GLY A 360 -5.82 -11.58 29.63
CA GLY A 360 -5.65 -12.86 30.33
C GLY A 360 -4.51 -13.72 29.79
N GLN A 361 -4.09 -13.52 28.54
CA GLN A 361 -2.93 -14.21 27.98
C GLN A 361 -1.62 -13.55 28.41
N ILE A 362 -0.60 -14.37 28.67
CA ILE A 362 0.71 -13.91 29.14
C ILE A 362 1.79 -14.49 28.24
N LEU A 363 2.70 -13.64 27.76
CA LEU A 363 3.85 -14.08 26.97
C LEU A 363 4.72 -15.07 27.78
N PRO A 364 5.08 -16.24 27.21
CA PRO A 364 5.94 -17.22 27.87
C PRO A 364 7.28 -16.64 28.33
N THR A 365 7.79 -17.15 29.46
CA THR A 365 9.06 -16.69 30.04
C THR A 365 10.26 -16.78 29.08
N PRO A 366 10.44 -17.83 28.26
CA PRO A 366 11.52 -17.88 27.27
C PRO A 366 11.47 -16.71 26.28
N LEU A 367 10.30 -16.43 25.71
CA LEU A 367 10.10 -15.31 24.78
C LEU A 367 10.27 -13.95 25.47
N LYS A 368 9.83 -13.79 26.73
CA LYS A 368 10.11 -12.58 27.53
C LYS A 368 11.62 -12.33 27.70
N LYS A 369 12.41 -13.38 27.88
CA LYS A 369 13.88 -13.27 28.00
C LYS A 369 14.52 -12.91 26.67
N LEU A 370 14.03 -13.46 25.56
CA LEU A 370 14.51 -13.14 24.21
C LEU A 370 14.17 -11.69 23.81
N PHE A 371 13.02 -11.17 24.26
CA PHE A 371 12.52 -9.83 23.93
C PHE A 371 12.28 -8.95 25.17
N PRO A 372 13.34 -8.41 25.81
CA PRO A 372 13.19 -7.58 27.01
C PRO A 372 12.41 -6.28 26.74
N SER A 373 12.42 -5.78 25.50
CA SER A 373 11.75 -4.55 25.08
C SER A 373 10.58 -4.78 24.11
N ILE A 374 9.91 -5.94 24.21
CA ILE A 374 8.81 -6.33 23.31
C ILE A 374 7.70 -5.28 23.19
N ILE A 375 7.20 -5.05 21.97
CA ILE A 375 5.97 -4.30 21.72
C ILE A 375 4.79 -5.25 21.97
N SER A 376 4.31 -5.29 23.20
CA SER A 376 3.16 -6.10 23.60
C SER A 376 1.87 -5.27 23.53
N ILE A 377 0.96 -5.68 22.66
CA ILE A 377 -0.34 -5.01 22.46
C ILE A 377 -1.43 -5.96 22.97
N MET A 378 -2.02 -5.59 24.11
CA MET A 378 -3.10 -6.36 24.74
C MET A 378 -4.46 -5.81 24.33
N TRP A 379 -5.34 -6.71 23.90
CA TRP A 379 -6.65 -6.41 23.35
C TRP A 379 -7.77 -6.84 24.29
N PRO A 380 -8.77 -5.99 24.54
CA PRO A 380 -9.95 -6.38 25.31
C PRO A 380 -10.73 -7.47 24.57
N LEU A 381 -11.44 -8.32 25.32
CA LEU A 381 -12.38 -9.26 24.74
C LEU A 381 -13.52 -8.51 24.05
N LEU A 382 -13.90 -8.98 22.86
CA LEU A 382 -15.02 -8.46 22.10
C LEU A 382 -16.22 -9.41 22.24
N PHE A 383 -17.31 -8.93 22.84
CA PHE A 383 -18.53 -9.71 23.04
C PHE A 383 -19.53 -9.56 21.87
N PHE A 384 -19.04 -9.54 20.64
CA PHE A 384 -19.90 -9.62 19.45
C PHE A 384 -20.15 -11.10 19.11
N GLU A 385 -21.41 -11.53 19.10
CA GLU A 385 -21.81 -12.94 18.98
C GLU A 385 -21.34 -13.64 17.69
N TYR A 386 -21.13 -12.90 16.60
CA TYR A 386 -20.78 -13.45 15.29
C TYR A 386 -19.45 -12.88 14.79
N GLU A 387 -19.35 -11.55 14.67
CA GLU A 387 -18.16 -10.92 14.11
C GLU A 387 -16.98 -10.72 15.09
N GLY A 388 -17.11 -11.08 16.37
CA GLY A 388 -16.13 -10.75 17.42
C GLY A 388 -14.71 -11.25 17.12
N ASN A 389 -14.57 -12.53 16.76
CA ASN A 389 -13.27 -13.14 16.46
C ASN A 389 -12.63 -12.55 15.18
N PHE A 390 -13.44 -12.17 14.19
CA PHE A 390 -12.94 -11.57 12.96
C PHE A 390 -12.51 -10.12 13.17
N ILE A 391 -13.29 -9.34 13.91
CA ILE A 391 -12.90 -7.98 14.30
C ILE A 391 -11.61 -8.03 15.12
N GLN A 392 -11.46 -9.03 16.00
CA GLN A 392 -10.23 -9.25 16.78
C GLN A 392 -9.02 -9.44 15.87
N LYS A 393 -9.12 -10.29 14.83
CA LYS A 393 -8.06 -10.45 13.82
C LYS A 393 -7.79 -9.15 13.05
N PHE A 394 -8.86 -8.47 12.60
CA PHE A 394 -8.73 -7.26 11.79
C PHE A 394 -8.07 -6.08 12.51
N GLN A 395 -8.31 -5.92 13.81
CA GLN A 395 -7.62 -4.91 14.62
C GLN A 395 -6.14 -5.27 14.85
N HIS A 396 -5.77 -6.55 14.93
CA HIS A 396 -4.36 -6.98 15.02
C HIS A 396 -3.62 -6.60 13.73
N GLU A 397 -4.20 -6.94 12.59
CA GLU A 397 -3.66 -6.59 11.27
C GLU A 397 -3.55 -5.07 11.07
N LEU A 398 -4.57 -4.31 11.43
CA LEU A 398 -4.58 -2.85 11.31
C LEU A 398 -3.54 -2.20 12.25
N SER A 399 -3.42 -2.71 13.48
CA SER A 399 -2.40 -2.27 14.43
C SER A 399 -1.00 -2.56 13.92
N THR A 400 -0.75 -3.78 13.43
CA THR A 400 0.52 -4.16 12.80
C THR A 400 0.83 -3.23 11.65
N LYS A 401 -0.15 -2.97 10.77
CA LYS A 401 0.01 -2.06 9.63
C LYS A 401 0.44 -0.66 10.10
N TRP A 402 -0.21 -0.09 11.12
CA TRP A 402 0.17 1.21 11.65
C TRP A 402 1.57 1.22 12.26
N VAL A 403 1.96 0.20 13.01
CA VAL A 403 3.32 0.07 13.56
C VAL A 403 4.34 0.01 12.43
N LEU A 404 4.17 -0.91 11.49
CA LEU A 404 5.13 -1.14 10.39
C LEU A 404 5.22 0.08 9.47
N ASN A 405 4.10 0.65 9.04
CA ASN A 405 4.12 1.85 8.19
C ASN A 405 4.77 3.05 8.90
N THR A 406 4.60 3.18 10.22
CA THR A 406 5.25 4.22 11.02
C THR A 406 6.76 3.96 11.10
N VAL A 407 7.17 2.72 11.41
CA VAL A 407 8.58 2.31 11.53
C VAL A 407 9.31 2.46 10.21
N SER A 408 8.80 1.89 9.11
CA SER A 408 9.46 1.93 7.80
C SER A 408 9.52 3.34 7.24
N THR A 409 8.45 4.13 7.38
CA THR A 409 8.47 5.54 6.97
C THR A 409 9.47 6.32 7.81
N GLY A 410 9.36 6.25 9.13
CA GLY A 410 10.20 7.02 10.03
C GLY A 410 11.69 6.67 9.88
N ALA A 411 12.03 5.41 9.66
CA ALA A 411 13.41 4.99 9.41
C ALA A 411 13.99 5.67 8.16
N HIS A 412 13.26 5.67 7.04
CA HIS A 412 13.73 6.37 5.82
C HIS A 412 13.73 7.90 5.97
N VAL A 413 12.81 8.47 6.76
CA VAL A 413 12.84 9.90 7.10
C VAL A 413 14.12 10.26 7.86
N LEU A 414 14.53 9.45 8.83
CA LEU A 414 15.77 9.65 9.58
C LEU A 414 17.02 9.58 8.69
N LEU A 415 16.97 8.83 7.59
CA LEU A 415 18.03 8.75 6.58
C LEU A 415 18.02 9.91 5.55
N GLY A 416 17.17 10.93 5.74
CA GLY A 416 17.12 12.09 4.86
C GLY A 416 16.57 11.78 3.46
N LYS A 417 15.67 10.79 3.33
CA LYS A 417 15.04 10.39 2.04
C LYS A 417 13.88 11.28 1.60
N ILE A 418 13.43 12.21 2.46
CA ILE A 418 12.29 13.09 2.20
C ILE A 418 12.66 14.56 2.33
N LEU A 419 11.89 15.45 1.69
CA LEU A 419 12.01 16.91 1.84
C LEU A 419 10.69 17.47 2.36
N GLN A 420 10.75 18.17 3.50
CA GLN A 420 9.54 18.57 4.25
C GLN A 420 8.67 17.33 4.53
N ASN A 421 7.53 17.20 3.84
CA ASN A 421 6.64 16.04 3.88
C ASN A 421 6.41 15.45 2.47
N TYR A 422 7.39 15.55 1.56
CA TYR A 422 7.34 15.02 0.19
C TYR A 422 8.43 13.98 -0.06
N MET A 423 8.10 12.97 -0.87
CA MET A 423 8.98 11.85 -1.23
C MET A 423 10.07 12.30 -2.21
N LEU A 424 11.18 12.81 -1.68
CA LEU A 424 12.26 13.33 -2.52
C LEU A 424 12.93 12.21 -3.33
N ASP A 425 13.16 11.03 -2.74
CA ASP A 425 13.83 9.89 -3.40
C ASP A 425 12.86 8.89 -4.06
N LEU A 426 11.70 9.37 -4.54
CA LEU A 426 10.68 8.55 -5.19
C LEU A 426 11.18 7.95 -6.53
N ARG A 427 10.88 6.68 -6.80
CA ARG A 427 11.06 6.07 -8.14
C ARG A 427 9.83 6.29 -9.00
N ILE A 428 10.01 6.78 -10.23
CA ILE A 428 8.92 7.02 -11.18
C ILE A 428 8.55 5.69 -11.86
N ARG A 429 7.64 4.94 -11.24
CA ARG A 429 7.23 3.60 -11.71
C ARG A 429 5.87 3.52 -12.39
N ASN A 430 5.11 4.61 -12.41
CA ASN A 430 3.84 4.73 -13.14
C ASN A 430 3.50 6.19 -13.43
N SER A 431 2.45 6.41 -14.22
CA SER A 431 2.01 7.74 -14.65
C SER A 431 1.67 8.67 -13.48
N LYS A 432 1.03 8.16 -12.42
CA LYS A 432 0.74 8.90 -11.18
C LYS A 432 2.02 9.40 -10.51
N LEU A 433 3.07 8.57 -10.45
CA LEU A 433 4.36 8.95 -9.86
C LEU A 433 5.13 9.93 -10.76
N PHE A 434 4.96 9.86 -12.09
CA PHE A 434 5.49 10.85 -13.03
C PHE A 434 4.89 12.24 -12.77
N TRP A 435 3.56 12.34 -12.69
CA TRP A 435 2.88 13.61 -12.40
C TRP A 435 3.23 14.16 -11.01
N ARG A 436 3.42 13.28 -10.02
CA ARG A 436 3.90 13.66 -8.68
C ARG A 436 5.31 14.23 -8.71
N ALA A 437 6.23 13.59 -9.45
CA ALA A 437 7.59 14.08 -9.63
C ALA A 437 7.58 15.50 -10.24
N LEU A 438 6.78 15.70 -11.29
CA LEU A 438 6.62 17.00 -11.92
C LEU A 438 6.08 18.07 -10.95
N ALA A 439 5.03 17.74 -10.19
CA ALA A 439 4.46 18.65 -9.20
C ALA A 439 5.46 19.04 -8.10
N MET A 440 6.32 18.10 -7.66
CA MET A 440 7.40 18.39 -6.72
C MET A 440 8.44 19.34 -7.31
N LEU A 441 8.84 19.14 -8.57
CA LEU A 441 9.76 20.06 -9.25
C LEU A 441 9.19 21.47 -9.33
N GLN A 442 7.91 21.62 -9.72
CA GLN A 442 7.26 22.93 -9.76
C GLN A 442 7.23 23.59 -8.36
N ARG A 443 6.83 22.83 -7.34
CA ARG A 443 6.72 23.31 -5.95
C ARG A 443 8.05 23.81 -5.40
N PHE A 444 9.12 23.02 -5.50
CA PHE A 444 10.39 23.34 -4.86
C PHE A 444 11.30 24.24 -5.70
N SER A 445 11.14 24.25 -7.02
CA SER A 445 11.93 25.14 -7.88
C SER A 445 11.29 26.51 -8.10
N GLY A 446 9.95 26.60 -8.01
CA GLY A 446 9.16 27.77 -8.40
C GLY A 446 9.13 28.02 -9.91
N GLN A 447 9.58 27.07 -10.73
CA GLN A 447 9.69 27.25 -12.18
C GLN A 447 8.43 26.79 -12.95
N PRO A 448 8.19 27.32 -14.16
CA PRO A 448 7.05 26.93 -14.98
C PRO A 448 7.02 25.44 -15.31
N LYS A 449 5.81 24.89 -15.50
CA LYS A 449 5.57 23.48 -15.86
C LYS A 449 6.43 23.03 -17.05
N ALA A 450 6.48 23.82 -18.12
CA ALA A 450 7.26 23.49 -19.32
C ALA A 450 8.74 23.23 -19.03
N ARG A 451 9.36 24.08 -18.18
CA ARG A 451 10.77 23.91 -17.81
C ARG A 451 10.98 22.72 -16.87
N CYS A 452 10.04 22.47 -15.95
CA CYS A 452 10.10 21.31 -15.08
C CYS A 452 9.95 19.99 -15.86
N ILE A 453 9.06 19.94 -16.86
CA ILE A 453 8.92 18.79 -17.77
C ILE A 453 10.23 18.58 -18.54
N GLU A 454 10.75 19.62 -19.17
CA GLU A 454 11.99 19.52 -19.96
C GLU A 454 13.14 18.96 -19.10
N THR A 455 13.37 19.50 -17.90
CA THR A 455 14.44 19.00 -17.02
C THR A 455 14.16 17.59 -16.49
N LEU A 456 12.90 17.25 -16.16
CA LEU A 456 12.55 15.90 -15.73
C LEU A 456 12.86 14.88 -16.83
N LEU A 457 12.47 15.16 -18.07
CA LEU A 457 12.75 14.30 -19.20
C LEU A 457 14.25 14.20 -19.48
N GLN A 458 14.99 15.31 -19.40
CA GLN A 458 16.45 15.30 -19.56
C GLN A 458 17.11 14.33 -18.57
N VAL A 459 16.68 14.33 -17.30
CA VAL A 459 17.23 13.41 -16.28
C VAL A 459 16.79 11.97 -16.51
N ILE A 460 15.51 11.76 -16.86
CA ILE A 460 15.00 10.41 -17.16
C ILE A 460 15.76 9.79 -18.34
N HIS A 461 16.04 10.53 -19.41
CA HIS A 461 16.67 9.99 -20.62
C HIS A 461 18.20 10.11 -20.64
N PHE A 462 18.82 10.81 -19.68
CA PHE A 462 20.27 10.93 -19.59
C PHE A 462 20.98 9.56 -19.65
N PRO A 463 22.06 9.40 -20.45
CA PRO A 463 22.80 10.43 -21.20
C PRO A 463 22.26 10.79 -22.59
N GLN A 464 21.14 10.22 -23.04
CA GLN A 464 20.54 10.52 -24.34
C GLN A 464 20.00 11.97 -24.35
N PRO A 465 20.33 12.78 -25.37
CA PRO A 465 19.77 14.13 -25.50
C PRO A 465 18.27 14.08 -25.85
N LEU A 466 17.52 15.08 -25.42
CA LEU A 466 16.09 15.17 -25.74
C LEU A 466 15.87 15.51 -27.23
N SER A 467 15.28 14.57 -27.95
CA SER A 467 14.71 14.77 -29.28
C SER A 467 13.23 15.12 -29.20
N ASP A 468 12.67 15.66 -30.28
CA ASP A 468 11.23 15.92 -30.36
C ASP A 468 10.39 14.64 -30.28
N GLY A 469 10.95 13.51 -30.74
CA GLY A 469 10.35 12.19 -30.55
C GLY A 469 10.22 11.80 -29.07
N ILE A 470 11.23 12.11 -28.24
CA ILE A 470 11.14 11.89 -26.79
C ILE A 470 10.11 12.84 -26.19
N ARG A 471 10.08 14.12 -26.58
CA ARG A 471 9.12 15.10 -26.04
C ARG A 471 7.66 14.74 -26.34
N ALA A 472 7.41 14.13 -27.50
CA ALA A 472 6.09 13.70 -27.93
C ALA A 472 5.72 12.27 -27.51
N ALA A 473 6.62 11.55 -26.84
CA ALA A 473 6.38 10.17 -26.45
C ALA A 473 5.32 10.06 -25.34
N PRO A 474 4.62 8.90 -25.24
CA PRO A 474 3.70 8.64 -24.15
C PRO A 474 4.43 8.58 -22.80
N ILE A 475 3.68 8.82 -21.72
CA ILE A 475 4.21 8.80 -20.36
C ILE A 475 4.71 7.39 -19.99
N SER A 476 4.06 6.34 -20.49
CA SER A 476 4.50 4.95 -20.33
C SER A 476 5.96 4.73 -20.77
N LEU A 477 6.42 5.35 -21.87
CA LEU A 477 7.81 5.26 -22.31
C LEU A 477 8.76 5.90 -21.27
N HIS A 478 8.40 7.07 -20.75
CA HIS A 478 9.20 7.76 -19.74
C HIS A 478 9.28 6.98 -18.43
N VAL A 479 8.15 6.40 -18.02
CA VAL A 479 8.07 5.49 -16.86
C VAL A 479 8.97 4.28 -17.07
N GLN A 480 8.93 3.65 -18.25
CA GLN A 480 9.76 2.49 -18.57
C GLN A 480 11.26 2.82 -18.49
N VAL A 481 11.68 4.01 -18.90
CA VAL A 481 13.09 4.43 -18.75
C VAL A 481 13.44 4.79 -17.29
N ALA A 482 12.48 5.34 -16.54
CA ALA A 482 12.72 5.85 -15.19
C ALA A 482 12.58 4.80 -14.07
N HIS A 483 11.88 3.68 -14.27
CA HIS A 483 11.40 2.81 -13.19
C HIS A 483 12.52 2.19 -12.30
N GLU A 484 13.70 1.99 -12.87
CA GLU A 484 14.91 1.50 -12.16
C GLU A 484 15.88 2.61 -11.77
N LYS A 485 15.69 3.83 -12.27
CA LYS A 485 16.57 4.97 -11.93
C LYS A 485 16.32 5.44 -10.51
N GLU A 486 17.42 5.75 -9.83
CA GLU A 486 17.44 6.32 -8.49
C GLU A 486 17.60 7.84 -8.57
N GLN A 487 17.13 8.55 -7.55
CA GLN A 487 17.45 9.97 -7.36
C GLN A 487 17.07 10.89 -8.54
N VAL A 488 16.09 10.50 -9.37
CA VAL A 488 15.66 11.27 -10.55
C VAL A 488 15.19 12.67 -10.16
N ILE A 489 14.35 12.77 -9.13
CA ILE A 489 13.79 14.05 -8.66
C ILE A 489 14.86 14.97 -8.06
N PRO A 490 15.73 14.54 -7.11
CA PRO A 490 16.74 15.42 -6.55
C PRO A 490 17.74 15.88 -7.61
N ILE A 491 18.14 15.02 -8.57
CA ILE A 491 19.00 15.44 -9.69
C ILE A 491 18.30 16.51 -10.53
N ALA A 492 17.05 16.29 -10.94
CA ALA A 492 16.28 17.26 -11.72
C ALA A 492 16.08 18.58 -10.96
N LEU A 493 15.81 18.49 -9.66
CA LEU A 493 15.63 19.67 -8.81
C LEU A 493 16.95 20.45 -8.65
N LEU A 494 18.08 19.79 -8.41
CA LEU A 494 19.39 20.44 -8.33
C LEU A 494 19.77 21.13 -9.65
N SER A 495 19.51 20.47 -10.80
CA SER A 495 19.69 21.08 -12.12
C SER A 495 18.83 22.33 -12.30
N LEU A 496 17.56 22.31 -11.86
CA LEU A 496 16.68 23.48 -11.88
C LEU A 496 17.17 24.57 -10.91
N LEU A 497 17.61 24.19 -9.71
CA LEU A 497 17.94 25.14 -8.65
C LEU A 497 19.23 25.92 -8.92
N SER A 498 20.27 25.21 -9.36
CA SER A 498 21.63 25.72 -9.50
C SER A 498 22.03 26.01 -10.96
N ARG A 499 21.12 25.77 -11.93
CA ARG A 499 21.40 25.85 -13.38
C ARG A 499 22.62 25.02 -13.81
N ARG A 500 22.80 23.88 -13.16
CA ARG A 500 23.91 22.94 -13.38
C ARG A 500 23.54 21.86 -14.39
N SER A 501 24.54 21.33 -15.08
CA SER A 501 24.41 20.12 -15.88
C SER A 501 24.04 18.91 -15.02
N ILE A 502 23.53 17.85 -15.64
CA ILE A 502 23.16 16.61 -14.94
C ILE A 502 24.38 15.98 -14.22
N PRO A 503 25.57 15.87 -14.84
CA PRO A 503 26.75 15.35 -14.14
C PRO A 503 27.17 16.17 -12.92
N GLU A 504 27.07 17.51 -13.00
CA GLU A 504 27.38 18.38 -11.85
C GLU A 504 26.34 18.24 -10.72
N ALA A 505 25.06 18.04 -11.07
CA ALA A 505 24.01 17.76 -10.09
C ALA A 505 24.22 16.39 -9.40
N GLN A 506 24.62 15.37 -10.16
CA GLN A 506 24.99 14.05 -9.63
C GLN A 506 26.21 14.14 -8.70
N ALA A 507 27.25 14.87 -9.10
CA ALA A 507 28.44 15.07 -8.27
C ALA A 507 28.11 15.80 -6.96
N GLN A 508 27.26 16.82 -7.01
CA GLN A 508 26.78 17.51 -5.80
C GLN A 508 26.00 16.57 -4.87
N LEU A 509 25.16 15.70 -5.44
CA LEU A 509 24.38 14.74 -4.67
C LEU A 509 25.27 13.69 -4.01
N ALA A 510 26.29 13.18 -4.72
CA ALA A 510 27.25 12.22 -4.21
C ALA A 510 28.14 12.77 -3.08
N ALA A 511 28.38 14.08 -3.07
CA ALA A 511 29.16 14.75 -2.02
C ALA A 511 28.35 15.07 -0.76
N ALA A 512 27.02 14.95 -0.80
CA ALA A 512 26.15 15.27 0.32
C ALA A 512 25.87 14.04 1.21
N PRO A 513 25.63 14.23 2.52
CA PRO A 513 25.30 13.13 3.42
C PRO A 513 23.94 12.48 3.11
N SER A 514 23.00 13.24 2.55
CA SER A 514 21.69 12.74 2.13
C SER A 514 21.13 13.54 0.96
N VAL A 515 20.14 12.98 0.25
CA VAL A 515 19.41 13.70 -0.80
C VAL A 515 18.70 14.95 -0.27
N CYS A 516 18.20 14.88 0.97
CA CYS A 516 17.55 16.01 1.63
C CYS A 516 18.54 17.15 1.91
N ASP A 517 19.73 16.85 2.40
CA ASP A 517 20.75 17.86 2.72
C ASP A 517 21.29 18.52 1.45
N ALA A 518 21.50 17.75 0.38
CA ALA A 518 21.90 18.28 -0.92
C ALA A 518 20.91 19.34 -1.44
N VAL A 519 19.61 19.04 -1.39
CA VAL A 519 18.55 19.93 -1.87
C VAL A 519 18.33 21.10 -0.93
N ARG A 520 18.35 20.90 0.40
CA ARG A 520 18.24 21.99 1.38
C ARG A 520 19.36 23.01 1.21
N SER A 521 20.59 22.55 1.03
CA SER A 521 21.74 23.42 0.76
C SER A 521 21.56 24.23 -0.54
N ALA A 522 21.04 23.60 -1.59
CA ALA A 522 20.75 24.28 -2.85
C ALA A 522 19.61 25.30 -2.76
N LEU A 523 18.62 25.08 -1.88
CA LEU A 523 17.52 26.00 -1.64
C LEU A 523 17.94 27.26 -0.86
N THR A 524 18.95 27.14 0.01
CA THR A 524 19.43 28.24 0.89
C THR A 524 20.68 28.96 0.37
N GLY A 525 21.25 28.52 -0.75
CA GLY A 525 22.49 29.09 -1.32
C GLY A 525 22.40 30.58 -1.71
N PRO A 526 23.54 31.30 -1.73
CA PRO A 526 23.59 32.73 -2.02
C PRO A 526 23.05 33.05 -3.42
N GLY A 527 22.10 33.98 -3.51
CA GLY A 527 21.48 34.43 -4.78
C GLY A 527 19.97 34.20 -4.91
N ARG A 528 19.32 33.58 -3.90
CA ARG A 528 17.85 33.43 -3.87
C ARG A 528 17.22 34.28 -2.77
N LYS A 529 16.26 35.14 -3.12
CA LYS A 529 15.36 35.79 -2.16
C LYS A 529 14.59 34.68 -1.43
N ARG A 530 14.47 34.77 -0.10
CA ARG A 530 13.51 33.95 0.67
C ARG A 530 12.16 34.07 -0.02
N VAL A 531 11.71 33.01 -0.68
CA VAL A 531 10.29 32.91 -1.03
C VAL A 531 9.59 32.74 0.31
N ALA A 532 8.66 33.65 0.61
CA ALA A 532 7.81 33.53 1.79
C ALA A 532 7.19 32.14 1.83
N ASP A 533 6.98 31.61 3.03
CA ASP A 533 6.39 30.30 3.25
C ASP A 533 5.12 30.18 2.39
N PRO A 534 5.00 29.21 1.46
CA PRO A 534 3.87 29.13 0.53
C PRO A 534 2.51 28.85 1.21
N LEU A 535 2.48 28.77 2.54
CA LEU A 535 1.28 28.62 3.34
C LEU A 535 0.36 29.87 3.33
N GLU A 536 0.82 31.04 2.87
CA GLU A 536 -0.02 32.25 2.86
C GLU A 536 -0.72 32.56 1.52
N THR A 537 -0.37 31.93 0.39
CA THR A 537 -0.93 32.35 -0.92
C THR A 537 -1.18 31.23 -1.94
N LEU A 538 -1.67 30.06 -1.53
CA LEU A 538 -2.13 29.04 -2.48
C LEU A 538 -3.57 28.62 -2.20
N GLU A 539 -4.47 29.09 -3.07
CA GLU A 539 -5.75 28.42 -3.30
C GLU A 539 -5.53 26.93 -3.65
N PRO A 540 -6.44 26.04 -3.23
CA PRO A 540 -6.27 24.59 -3.35
C PRO A 540 -6.48 24.13 -4.80
N ALA A 541 -5.47 24.28 -5.64
CA ALA A 541 -5.46 23.74 -7.00
C ALA A 541 -4.52 22.53 -7.10
N VAL A 542 -5.15 21.35 -7.29
CA VAL A 542 -4.59 20.09 -7.81
C VAL A 542 -3.55 19.39 -6.90
N LEU A 543 -4.03 18.44 -6.09
CA LEU A 543 -3.27 17.43 -5.33
C LEU A 543 -3.75 16.02 -5.69
#